data_AF-A0A3A4VF38-F1
#
_entry.id   AF-A0A3A4VF38-F1
#
_cell.length_a   1.000
_cell.length_b   1.000
_cell.length_c   1.000
_cell.angle_alpha   90.00
_cell.angle_beta   90.00
_cell.angle_gamma   90.00
#
_symmetry.space_group_name_H-M   'P 1'
#
loop_
_entity.id
_entity.type
_entity.pdbx_description
1 polymer ?
#
loop_
_entity_poly.entity_id
_entity_poly.type
_entity_poly.pdbx_seq_one_letter_code
_entity_poly.pdbx_strand_id
1 'polypeptide(L)'
;MKKAISITIGGRLFHAEEDAYEMLGEYLDSIRSHFAAFDDRDEIVADIETRIAERFLESKIGGPDRILTVDDVAALRAAMGSPEELGGGASPAAPARGAGGRRLYRDTETGVVAGVAAGLAAYLGIDPVIVRLIFAFSLVFGGAGILAYIVLWIAVPEAKTATEKLQMRGDPITLASVADFMKDRGADSSQDTPSALRRAIALPFLVLGRVVRAIGVVLGVLLPVLVGIVGALLFLAALLGLVAVTVALAASVSNIDSSVIEFPLREYVSSGMLYATLGAAWLIVGIPLLFLSFLGLALMRRRSSLPPVAGFALLVVWFGAIAVGTVNGSRLAVEYQRLRAESPMYREGEKTVATAEFRSIAVSGGRRAVVTQGEAYAVRVTGTERAIERTDVRVQDGTLFIADIPEEKICLFCFLSSATVHVTLPELDLLSIANGSAVEVESWRAEEFRATVENASFLDADLFVGSLALALENASNADLFGAASSTEFIAQNGSHISALGFAGDRVTATAKNGSRITVQVIKQLTGTAQNASRIRYRGDPEVVDIADEYSAVRPY
;
A
#
# COMPACT_ATOMS: atom_id res chain seq x y z
N MET A 1 21.86 -11.76 -79.74
CA MET A 1 21.24 -11.63 -78.41
C MET A 1 22.37 -11.29 -77.45
N LYS A 2 22.26 -10.18 -76.73
CA LYS A 2 23.26 -9.78 -75.73
C LYS A 2 23.10 -10.66 -74.49
N LYS A 3 24.21 -10.93 -73.80
CA LYS A 3 24.23 -11.76 -72.60
C LYS A 3 23.63 -10.98 -71.43
N ALA A 4 22.71 -11.60 -70.69
CA ALA A 4 22.13 -11.01 -69.48
C ALA A 4 22.93 -11.46 -68.25
N ILE A 5 23.31 -10.52 -67.40
CA ILE A 5 24.08 -10.72 -66.18
C ILE A 5 23.23 -10.24 -64.99
N SER A 6 23.23 -11.02 -63.91
CA SER A 6 22.52 -10.65 -62.68
C SER A 6 23.39 -9.76 -61.81
N ILE A 7 22.84 -8.65 -61.34
CA ILE A 7 23.47 -7.71 -60.40
C ILE A 7 22.55 -7.46 -59.21
N THR A 8 23.14 -7.36 -58.02
CA THR A 8 22.40 -7.02 -56.79
C THR A 8 22.67 -5.58 -56.43
N ILE A 9 21.62 -4.77 -56.29
CA ILE A 9 21.70 -3.33 -55.99
C ILE A 9 20.76 -3.06 -54.82
N GLY A 10 21.26 -2.49 -53.72
CA GLY A 10 20.44 -2.19 -52.53
C GLY A 10 19.70 -3.42 -51.98
N GLY A 11 20.32 -4.61 -52.07
CA GLY A 11 19.72 -5.88 -51.64
C GLY A 11 18.64 -6.46 -52.57
N ARG A 12 18.42 -5.89 -53.75
CA ARG A 12 17.46 -6.40 -54.76
C ARG A 12 18.20 -6.91 -56.00
N LEU A 13 17.71 -8.01 -56.56
CA LEU A 13 18.27 -8.64 -57.75
C LEU A 13 17.70 -8.00 -59.02
N PHE A 14 18.58 -7.62 -59.95
CA PHE A 14 18.23 -7.12 -61.29
C PHE A 14 19.01 -7.91 -62.35
N HIS A 15 18.48 -7.93 -63.57
CA HIS A 15 19.17 -8.48 -64.74
C HIS A 15 19.53 -7.34 -65.69
N ALA A 16 20.77 -7.26 -66.16
CA ALA A 16 21.26 -6.22 -67.06
C ALA A 16 21.95 -6.83 -68.28
N GLU A 17 21.92 -6.15 -69.43
CA GLU A 17 22.78 -6.50 -70.57
C GLU A 17 24.26 -6.32 -70.19
N GLU A 18 25.16 -7.08 -70.81
CA GLU A 18 26.61 -7.01 -70.58
C GLU A 18 27.16 -5.56 -70.59
N ASP A 19 26.84 -4.78 -71.63
CA ASP A 19 27.26 -3.37 -71.74
C ASP A 19 26.66 -2.47 -70.64
N ALA A 20 25.43 -2.77 -70.18
CA ALA A 20 24.75 -2.00 -69.14
C ALA A 20 25.28 -2.37 -67.74
N TYR A 21 25.66 -3.63 -67.54
CA TYR A 21 26.29 -4.13 -66.32
C TYR A 21 27.66 -3.45 -66.10
N GLU A 22 28.49 -3.36 -67.15
CA GLU A 22 29.78 -2.67 -67.07
C GLU A 22 29.60 -1.19 -66.73
N MET A 23 28.72 -0.47 -67.47
CA MET A 23 28.45 0.95 -67.23
C MET A 23 27.90 1.22 -65.81
N LEU A 24 27.00 0.37 -65.33
CA LEU A 24 26.43 0.51 -63.99
C LEU A 24 27.47 0.18 -62.90
N GLY A 25 28.33 -0.81 -63.14
CA GLY A 25 29.45 -1.14 -62.25
C GLY A 25 30.42 0.02 -62.08
N GLU A 26 30.86 0.63 -63.19
CA GLU A 26 31.71 1.83 -63.18
C GLU A 26 31.06 2.99 -62.42
N TYR A 27 29.76 3.20 -62.60
CA TYR A 27 29.01 4.24 -61.91
C TYR A 27 28.89 4.00 -60.39
N LEU A 28 28.65 2.75 -59.97
CA LEU A 28 28.59 2.41 -58.54
C LEU A 28 29.98 2.51 -57.88
N ASP A 29 31.04 2.12 -58.59
CA ASP A 29 32.40 2.26 -58.10
C ASP A 29 32.83 3.73 -58.00
N SER A 30 32.41 4.60 -58.92
CA SER A 30 32.67 6.04 -58.83
C SER A 30 31.98 6.67 -57.61
N ILE A 31 30.74 6.27 -57.29
CA ILE A 31 30.03 6.69 -56.08
C ILE A 31 30.78 6.24 -54.82
N ARG A 32 31.17 4.96 -54.75
CA ARG A 32 31.92 4.41 -53.61
C ARG A 32 33.22 5.14 -53.39
N SER A 33 33.94 5.46 -54.47
CA SER A 33 35.22 6.16 -54.39
C SER A 33 35.06 7.62 -53.91
N HIS A 34 34.00 8.32 -54.35
CA HIS A 34 33.71 9.69 -53.94
C HIS A 34 33.37 9.81 -52.45
N PHE A 35 32.56 8.90 -51.91
CA PHE A 35 32.15 8.95 -50.51
C PHE A 35 33.12 8.24 -49.55
N ALA A 36 34.22 7.66 -50.05
CA ALA A 36 35.18 6.91 -49.24
C ALA A 36 35.82 7.71 -48.09
N ALA A 37 35.86 9.05 -48.21
CA ALA A 37 36.45 9.95 -47.23
C ALA A 37 35.52 10.31 -46.05
N PHE A 38 34.24 9.92 -46.07
CA PHE A 38 33.29 10.18 -44.99
C PHE A 38 33.21 8.99 -44.01
N ASP A 39 33.05 9.29 -42.73
CA ASP A 39 32.96 8.26 -41.67
C ASP A 39 31.74 7.33 -41.86
N ASP A 40 30.62 7.86 -42.38
CA ASP A 40 29.37 7.11 -42.60
C ASP A 40 29.28 6.48 -44.02
N ARG A 41 30.42 6.26 -44.71
CA ARG A 41 30.45 5.87 -46.14
C ARG A 41 29.59 4.66 -46.51
N ASP A 42 29.60 3.61 -45.69
CA ASP A 42 28.98 2.33 -46.03
C ASP A 42 27.44 2.45 -45.96
N GLU A 43 26.94 3.28 -45.04
CA GLU A 43 25.52 3.63 -44.89
C GLU A 43 25.05 4.55 -46.02
N ILE A 44 25.84 5.59 -46.34
CA ILE A 44 25.55 6.53 -47.43
C ILE A 44 25.45 5.79 -48.77
N VAL A 45 26.43 4.93 -49.07
CA VAL A 45 26.45 4.16 -50.32
C VAL A 45 25.27 3.19 -50.36
N ALA A 46 24.99 2.47 -49.27
CA ALA A 46 23.86 1.53 -49.22
C ALA A 46 22.50 2.22 -49.45
N ASP A 47 22.31 3.42 -48.92
CA ASP A 47 21.10 4.22 -49.14
C ASP A 47 20.98 4.71 -50.58
N ILE A 48 22.08 5.18 -51.16
CA ILE A 48 22.13 5.60 -52.57
C ILE A 48 21.83 4.41 -53.48
N GLU A 49 22.43 3.24 -53.23
CA GLU A 49 22.15 2.00 -53.95
C GLU A 49 20.67 1.57 -53.80
N THR A 50 20.11 1.68 -52.59
CA THR A 50 18.69 1.40 -52.35
C THR A 50 17.80 2.36 -53.14
N ARG A 51 18.16 3.64 -53.22
CA ARG A 51 17.40 4.62 -54.01
C ARG A 51 17.53 4.36 -55.51
N ILE A 52 18.71 3.95 -55.98
CA ILE A 52 18.91 3.51 -57.37
C ILE A 52 18.01 2.32 -57.68
N ALA A 53 17.96 1.32 -56.80
CA ALA A 53 17.09 0.16 -56.94
C ALA A 53 15.60 0.54 -56.94
N GLU A 54 15.17 1.47 -56.09
CA GLU A 54 13.80 2.01 -56.11
C GLU A 54 13.48 2.76 -57.42
N ARG A 55 14.42 3.54 -57.96
CA ARG A 55 14.22 4.27 -59.22
C ARG A 55 14.04 3.34 -60.41
N PHE A 56 14.79 2.24 -60.45
CA PHE A 56 14.57 1.21 -61.44
C PHE A 56 13.16 0.64 -61.33
N LEU A 57 12.65 0.41 -60.12
CA LEU A 57 11.30 -0.15 -59.88
C LEU A 57 10.13 0.85 -60.06
N GLU A 58 10.33 2.14 -59.80
CA GLU A 58 9.27 3.17 -59.80
C GLU A 58 8.86 3.63 -61.21
N SER A 59 9.77 3.53 -62.18
CA SER A 59 9.65 4.28 -63.43
C SER A 59 9.28 3.38 -64.62
N LYS A 60 8.89 3.98 -65.75
CA LYS A 60 8.78 3.31 -67.07
C LYS A 60 10.12 2.71 -67.57
N ILE A 61 11.15 2.69 -66.73
CA ILE A 61 12.52 2.27 -67.00
C ILE A 61 12.73 0.78 -66.62
N GLY A 62 11.85 0.14 -65.84
CA GLY A 62 11.85 -1.33 -65.75
C GLY A 62 11.04 -1.93 -64.60
N GLY A 63 10.10 -2.82 -64.90
CA GLY A 63 9.51 -3.69 -63.87
C GLY A 63 10.52 -4.73 -63.36
N PRO A 64 10.21 -5.47 -62.28
CA PRO A 64 11.12 -6.43 -61.64
C PRO A 64 11.65 -7.55 -62.54
N ASP A 65 10.99 -7.83 -63.67
CA ASP A 65 11.34 -8.90 -64.63
C ASP A 65 12.00 -8.38 -65.93
N ARG A 66 12.24 -7.07 -66.07
CA ARG A 66 12.83 -6.50 -67.28
C ARG A 66 14.36 -6.46 -67.19
N ILE A 67 15.03 -6.81 -68.28
CA ILE A 67 16.48 -6.66 -68.44
C ILE A 67 16.82 -5.17 -68.64
N LEU A 68 17.71 -4.63 -67.80
CA LEU A 68 18.20 -3.26 -67.86
C LEU A 68 19.11 -3.06 -69.09
N THR A 69 18.84 -2.03 -69.89
CA THR A 69 19.65 -1.65 -71.05
C THR A 69 20.54 -0.44 -70.75
N VAL A 70 21.44 -0.12 -71.69
CA VAL A 70 22.33 1.05 -71.58
C VAL A 70 21.53 2.37 -71.46
N ASP A 71 20.40 2.48 -72.15
CA ASP A 71 19.53 3.67 -72.07
C ASP A 71 18.92 3.84 -70.67
N ASP A 72 18.63 2.74 -69.97
CA ASP A 72 18.09 2.75 -68.61
C ASP A 72 19.13 3.26 -67.60
N VAL A 73 20.39 2.85 -67.75
CA VAL A 73 21.52 3.31 -66.93
C VAL A 73 21.85 4.78 -67.23
N ALA A 74 21.79 5.20 -68.50
CA ALA A 74 21.98 6.59 -68.90
C ALA A 74 20.89 7.51 -68.32
N ALA A 75 19.62 7.07 -68.33
CA ALA A 75 18.51 7.80 -67.73
C ALA A 75 18.63 7.89 -66.20
N LEU A 76 19.10 6.82 -65.54
CA LEU A 76 19.40 6.84 -64.10
C LEU A 76 20.49 7.86 -63.78
N ARG A 77 21.61 7.84 -64.51
CA ARG A 77 22.73 8.78 -64.32
C ARG A 77 22.29 10.22 -64.50
N ALA A 78 21.45 10.50 -65.51
CA ALA A 78 20.88 11.82 -65.72
C ALA A 78 19.95 12.28 -64.58
N ALA A 79 19.25 11.35 -63.91
CA ALA A 79 18.34 11.66 -62.82
C ALA A 79 19.03 11.78 -61.45
N MET A 80 20.08 10.99 -61.20
CA MET A 80 20.83 10.96 -59.93
C MET A 80 22.03 11.92 -59.92
N GLY A 81 22.53 12.34 -61.09
CA GLY A 81 23.78 13.07 -61.31
C GLY A 81 24.99 12.13 -61.46
N SER A 82 26.18 12.65 -61.79
CA SER A 82 27.43 11.89 -61.71
C SER A 82 28.44 12.50 -60.72
N PRO A 83 29.26 11.69 -60.03
CA PRO A 83 30.30 12.19 -59.13
C PRO A 83 31.33 13.09 -59.81
N GLU A 84 31.59 12.90 -61.12
CA GLU A 84 32.56 13.71 -61.87
C GLU A 84 32.08 15.15 -62.09
N GLU A 85 30.76 15.37 -62.21
CA GLU A 85 30.15 16.68 -62.41
C GLU A 85 30.15 17.54 -61.13
N LEU A 86 30.29 16.92 -59.96
CA LEU A 86 30.31 17.59 -58.65
C LEU A 86 31.63 18.34 -58.37
N GLY A 87 32.72 17.99 -59.07
CA GLY A 87 34.05 18.57 -58.87
C GLY A 87 34.30 19.87 -59.65
N GLY A 88 33.49 20.17 -60.68
CA GLY A 88 33.56 21.40 -61.46
C GLY A 88 32.46 22.36 -61.03
N GLY A 89 32.79 23.61 -60.69
CA GLY A 89 31.89 24.60 -60.08
C GLY A 89 30.63 25.04 -60.85
N ALA A 90 30.13 24.26 -61.79
CA ALA A 90 28.78 24.40 -62.34
C ALA A 90 27.81 23.57 -61.48
N SER A 91 27.23 24.21 -60.46
CA SER A 91 26.11 23.64 -59.71
C SER A 91 24.93 23.43 -60.67
N PRO A 92 24.48 22.19 -60.93
CA PRO A 92 23.20 21.99 -61.61
C PRO A 92 22.13 22.67 -60.74
N ALA A 93 21.24 23.44 -61.36
CA ALA A 93 20.19 24.18 -60.65
C ALA A 93 19.51 23.25 -59.64
N ALA A 94 19.65 23.59 -58.35
CA ALA A 94 19.12 22.79 -57.25
C ALA A 94 17.66 22.41 -57.56
N PRO A 95 17.29 21.12 -57.57
CA PRO A 95 15.93 20.74 -57.90
C PRO A 95 15.01 21.40 -56.86
N ALA A 96 13.87 21.93 -57.32
CA ALA A 96 12.94 22.62 -56.44
C ALA A 96 12.58 21.75 -55.22
N ARG A 97 12.79 22.30 -54.01
CA ARG A 97 12.39 21.66 -52.74
C ARG A 97 10.95 21.15 -52.85
N GLY A 98 10.72 19.86 -52.61
CA GLY A 98 9.38 19.24 -52.67
C GLY A 98 9.17 18.15 -53.73
N ALA A 99 10.18 17.79 -54.54
CA ALA A 99 10.07 16.67 -55.48
C ALA A 99 10.25 15.27 -54.84
N GLY A 100 10.78 15.19 -53.60
CA GLY A 100 10.86 13.98 -52.80
C GLY A 100 9.74 13.89 -51.77
N GLY A 101 9.13 12.71 -51.59
CA GLY A 101 8.10 12.51 -50.59
C GLY A 101 8.64 12.77 -49.18
N ARG A 102 8.10 13.79 -48.48
CA ARG A 102 8.49 14.10 -47.11
C ARG A 102 8.08 12.97 -46.18
N ARG A 103 8.98 12.57 -45.28
CA ARG A 103 8.68 11.63 -44.20
C ARG A 103 9.05 12.27 -42.87
N LEU A 104 8.19 12.09 -41.88
CA LEU A 104 8.44 12.59 -40.54
C LEU A 104 9.40 11.66 -39.82
N TYR A 105 10.55 12.20 -39.43
CA TYR A 105 11.52 11.54 -38.55
C TYR A 105 11.77 12.41 -37.32
N ARG A 106 12.29 11.83 -36.25
CA ARG A 106 12.83 12.59 -35.11
C ARG A 106 14.34 12.76 -35.27
N ASP A 107 14.81 13.98 -35.08
CA ASP A 107 16.23 14.32 -35.21
C ASP A 107 16.86 14.40 -33.82
N THR A 108 17.62 13.37 -33.43
CA THR A 108 18.27 13.28 -32.11
C THR A 108 19.61 14.00 -32.03
N GLU A 109 20.19 14.41 -33.16
CA GLU A 109 21.48 15.10 -33.22
C GLU A 109 21.30 16.60 -32.98
N THR A 110 20.31 17.22 -33.62
CA THR A 110 19.95 18.64 -33.40
C THR A 110 18.87 18.80 -32.32
N GLY A 111 18.25 17.69 -31.91
CA GLY A 111 17.19 17.60 -30.93
C GLY A 111 17.62 17.75 -29.48
N VAL A 112 16.82 18.47 -28.69
CA VAL A 112 17.11 18.72 -27.27
C VAL A 112 16.52 17.66 -26.34
N VAL A 113 15.23 17.33 -26.53
CA VAL A 113 14.53 16.26 -25.80
C VAL A 113 14.05 15.27 -26.85
N ALA A 114 14.62 14.07 -26.91
CA ALA A 114 14.20 12.98 -27.80
C ALA A 114 14.10 13.26 -29.34
N GLY A 115 14.39 14.47 -29.80
CA GLY A 115 14.41 14.85 -31.22
C GLY A 115 13.08 15.19 -31.88
N VAL A 116 11.96 15.13 -31.15
CA VAL A 116 10.60 15.28 -31.72
C VAL A 116 10.36 16.69 -32.27
N ALA A 117 10.68 17.73 -31.49
CA ALA A 117 10.46 19.11 -31.92
C ALA A 117 11.39 19.52 -33.08
N ALA A 118 12.63 19.02 -33.11
CA ALA A 118 13.57 19.28 -34.20
C ALA A 118 13.13 18.59 -35.49
N GLY A 119 12.68 17.33 -35.39
CA GLY A 119 12.15 16.58 -36.52
C GLY A 119 10.88 17.19 -37.12
N LEU A 120 9.93 17.58 -36.26
CA LEU A 120 8.70 18.23 -36.69
C LEU A 120 8.96 19.60 -37.36
N ALA A 121 9.92 20.35 -36.84
CA ALA A 121 10.33 21.63 -37.41
C ALA A 121 10.94 21.47 -38.81
N ALA A 122 11.81 20.48 -39.00
CA ALA A 122 12.41 20.17 -40.30
C ALA A 122 11.38 19.68 -41.32
N TYR A 123 10.43 18.84 -40.90
CA TYR A 123 9.33 18.37 -41.76
C TYR A 123 8.41 19.51 -42.22
N LEU A 124 8.11 20.45 -41.32
CA LEU A 124 7.26 21.61 -41.59
C LEU A 124 8.01 22.78 -42.26
N GLY A 125 9.34 22.76 -42.28
CA GLY A 125 10.17 23.84 -42.82
C GLY A 125 10.14 25.13 -41.99
N ILE A 126 9.95 25.02 -40.66
CA ILE A 126 9.88 26.15 -39.72
C ILE A 126 11.01 26.10 -38.68
N ASP A 127 11.26 27.20 -37.97
CA ASP A 127 12.29 27.26 -36.91
C ASP A 127 11.94 26.30 -35.74
N PRO A 128 12.86 25.42 -35.30
CA PRO A 128 12.66 24.52 -34.15
C PRO A 128 12.28 25.21 -32.85
N VAL A 129 12.65 26.49 -32.67
CA VAL A 129 12.26 27.28 -31.50
C VAL A 129 10.75 27.50 -31.48
N ILE A 130 10.11 27.73 -32.62
CA ILE A 130 8.66 27.96 -32.72
C ILE A 130 7.91 26.70 -32.28
N VAL A 131 8.34 25.53 -32.76
CA VAL A 131 7.74 24.24 -32.37
C VAL A 131 7.86 24.01 -30.86
N ARG A 132 9.01 24.35 -30.26
CA ARG A 132 9.21 24.25 -28.80
C ARG A 132 8.30 25.20 -28.04
N LEU A 133 8.14 26.44 -28.50
CA LEU A 133 7.24 27.41 -27.89
C LEU A 133 5.78 26.98 -27.98
N ILE A 134 5.36 26.33 -29.07
CA ILE A 134 4.01 25.76 -29.20
C ILE A 134 3.77 24.68 -28.14
N PHE A 135 4.71 23.73 -28.00
CA PHE A 135 4.60 22.69 -26.97
C PHE A 135 4.66 23.26 -25.55
N ALA A 136 5.49 24.28 -25.31
CA ALA A 136 5.59 24.95 -24.03
C ALA A 136 4.33 25.77 -23.69
N PHE A 137 3.75 26.46 -24.67
CA PHE A 137 2.52 27.23 -24.50
C PHE A 137 1.31 26.31 -24.28
N SER A 138 1.29 25.14 -24.91
CA SER A 138 0.28 24.11 -24.67
C SER A 138 0.24 23.63 -23.21
N LEU A 139 1.33 23.80 -22.45
CA LEU A 139 1.36 23.52 -21.02
C LEU A 139 0.36 24.38 -20.22
N VAL A 140 0.17 25.63 -20.63
CA VAL A 140 -0.74 26.58 -19.98
C VAL A 140 -2.21 26.28 -20.31
N PHE A 141 -2.47 25.67 -21.46
CA PHE A 141 -3.80 25.29 -21.94
C PHE A 141 -4.13 23.80 -21.67
N GLY A 142 -3.76 23.30 -20.49
CA GLY A 142 -4.15 21.96 -20.03
C GLY A 142 -3.21 20.81 -20.43
N GLY A 143 -2.01 21.10 -20.95
CA GLY A 143 -0.93 20.11 -21.06
C GLY A 143 -1.08 19.05 -22.17
N ALA A 144 -2.09 19.18 -23.06
CA ALA A 144 -2.31 18.25 -24.17
C ALA A 144 -1.06 18.10 -25.08
N GLY A 145 -0.27 19.17 -25.22
CA GLY A 145 0.99 19.16 -25.95
C GLY A 145 2.03 18.20 -25.38
N ILE A 146 2.07 17.94 -24.06
CA ILE A 146 2.98 16.94 -23.48
C ILE A 146 2.57 15.54 -23.94
N LEU A 147 1.28 15.22 -23.87
CA LEU A 147 0.78 13.91 -24.29
C LEU A 147 1.05 13.68 -25.78
N ALA A 148 0.77 14.69 -26.62
CA ALA A 148 1.11 14.65 -28.04
C ALA A 148 2.63 14.45 -28.28
N TYR A 149 3.47 15.09 -27.46
CA TYR A 149 4.93 14.94 -27.54
C TYR A 149 5.39 13.51 -27.22
N ILE A 150 4.83 12.90 -26.17
CA ILE A 150 5.14 11.51 -25.77
C ILE A 150 4.67 10.53 -26.84
N VAL A 151 3.48 10.73 -27.39
CA VAL A 151 2.95 9.90 -28.48
C VAL A 151 3.85 9.98 -29.71
N LEU A 152 4.24 11.20 -30.13
CA LEU A 152 5.16 11.39 -31.25
C LEU A 152 6.54 10.80 -30.97
N TRP A 153 7.02 10.83 -29.72
CA TRP A 153 8.29 10.19 -29.37
C TRP A 153 8.27 8.67 -29.55
N ILE A 154 7.16 8.01 -29.20
CA ILE A 154 7.01 6.56 -29.33
C ILE A 154 6.75 6.16 -30.81
N ALA A 155 5.94 6.94 -31.53
CA ALA A 155 5.48 6.59 -32.86
C ALA A 155 6.46 6.98 -33.98
N VAL A 156 7.25 8.04 -33.82
CA VAL A 156 8.12 8.57 -34.88
C VAL A 156 9.54 7.98 -34.77
N PRO A 157 10.06 7.34 -35.84
CA PRO A 157 11.40 6.76 -35.86
C PRO A 157 12.51 7.83 -35.91
N GLU A 158 13.72 7.51 -35.44
CA GLU A 158 14.91 8.37 -35.52
C GLU A 158 15.44 8.43 -36.95
N ALA A 159 15.81 9.62 -37.43
CA ALA A 159 16.62 9.77 -38.64
C ALA A 159 18.08 9.45 -38.30
N LYS A 160 18.57 8.31 -38.79
CA LYS A 160 19.95 7.87 -38.62
C LYS A 160 20.79 8.23 -39.83
N THR A 161 20.23 8.02 -41.03
CA THR A 161 20.99 8.15 -42.27
C THR A 161 20.97 9.57 -42.83
N ALA A 162 21.96 9.89 -43.68
CA ALA A 162 22.02 11.15 -44.43
C ALA A 162 20.78 11.37 -45.32
N THR A 163 20.35 10.28 -45.95
CA THR A 163 19.21 10.25 -46.87
C THR A 163 17.90 10.48 -46.12
N GLU A 164 17.72 9.87 -44.95
CA GLU A 164 16.55 10.08 -44.08
C GLU A 164 16.46 11.55 -43.63
N LYS A 165 17.60 12.19 -43.35
CA LYS A 165 17.65 13.63 -42.98
C LYS A 165 17.27 14.54 -44.16
N LEU A 166 17.70 14.22 -45.37
CA LEU A 166 17.27 14.91 -46.59
C LEU A 166 15.77 14.70 -46.88
N GLN A 167 15.26 13.47 -46.70
CA GLN A 167 13.84 13.15 -46.82
C GLN A 167 12.98 13.94 -45.83
N MET A 168 13.47 14.13 -44.60
CA MET A 168 12.78 14.92 -43.57
C MET A 168 12.64 16.39 -44.00
N ARG A 169 13.67 16.97 -44.63
CA ARG A 169 13.66 18.35 -45.16
C ARG A 169 12.87 18.49 -46.47
N GLY A 170 12.58 17.37 -47.15
CA GLY A 170 11.94 17.35 -48.46
C GLY A 170 12.88 17.72 -49.61
N ASP A 171 14.18 17.59 -49.37
CA ASP A 171 15.21 17.74 -50.40
C ASP A 171 15.27 16.45 -51.26
N PRO A 172 15.52 16.57 -52.57
CA PRO A 172 15.62 15.41 -53.46
C PRO A 172 16.81 14.53 -53.05
N ILE A 173 16.69 13.21 -53.17
CA ILE A 173 17.80 12.28 -52.90
C ILE A 173 18.62 12.13 -54.19
N THR A 174 19.61 13.00 -54.36
CA THR A 174 20.57 12.99 -55.48
C THR A 174 21.99 12.94 -54.97
N LEU A 175 22.96 12.59 -55.82
CA LEU A 175 24.37 12.59 -55.40
C LEU A 175 24.83 13.99 -54.97
N ALA A 176 24.39 15.03 -55.68
CA ALA A 176 24.69 16.43 -55.35
C ALA A 176 24.15 16.84 -53.98
N SER A 177 22.88 16.58 -53.70
CA SER A 177 22.26 16.92 -52.41
C SER A 177 22.86 16.16 -51.23
N VAL A 178 23.28 14.90 -51.43
CA VAL A 178 23.93 14.10 -50.38
C VAL A 178 25.35 14.63 -50.14
N ALA A 179 26.11 14.94 -51.20
CA ALA A 179 27.44 15.52 -51.10
C ALA A 179 27.41 16.93 -50.47
N ASP A 180 26.48 17.79 -50.88
CA ASP A 180 26.27 19.12 -50.31
C ASP A 180 25.87 19.03 -48.83
N PHE A 181 24.95 18.14 -48.46
CA PHE A 181 24.57 17.93 -47.06
C PHE A 181 25.75 17.46 -46.20
N MET A 182 26.60 16.58 -46.73
CA MET A 182 27.81 16.11 -46.04
C MET A 182 28.86 17.22 -45.90
N LYS A 183 29.02 18.04 -46.93
CA LYS A 183 29.93 19.19 -46.93
C LYS A 183 29.47 20.27 -45.96
N ASP A 184 28.18 20.59 -45.95
CA ASP A 184 27.57 21.53 -45.00
C ASP A 184 27.69 21.02 -43.57
N ARG A 185 27.51 19.72 -43.32
CA ARG A 185 27.71 19.11 -41.99
C ARG A 185 29.14 19.28 -41.45
N GLY A 186 30.14 19.30 -42.33
CA GLY A 186 31.53 19.61 -41.98
C GLY A 186 31.82 21.11 -41.80
N ALA A 187 31.18 21.96 -42.62
CA ALA A 187 31.37 23.41 -42.63
C ALA A 187 30.61 24.15 -41.50
N ASP A 188 29.46 23.62 -41.06
CA ASP A 188 28.59 24.19 -40.01
C ASP A 188 29.18 24.09 -38.58
N SER A 189 30.43 23.66 -38.46
CA SER A 189 31.22 23.74 -37.22
C SER A 189 31.80 25.15 -36.97
N SER A 190 31.71 26.05 -37.95
CA SER A 190 32.25 27.42 -37.84
C SER A 190 31.26 28.50 -38.26
N GLN A 191 30.85 29.29 -37.26
CA GLN A 191 30.27 30.64 -37.37
C GLN A 191 28.79 30.74 -37.77
N ASP A 192 27.90 30.38 -36.83
CA ASP A 192 26.73 31.21 -36.58
C ASP A 192 26.47 31.32 -35.08
N THR A 193 26.80 32.48 -34.50
CA THR A 193 26.57 32.72 -33.06
C THR A 193 25.09 33.08 -32.91
N PRO A 194 24.24 32.25 -32.26
CA PRO A 194 22.83 32.56 -32.13
C PRO A 194 22.68 33.85 -31.31
N SER A 195 21.76 34.72 -31.73
CA SER A 195 21.37 35.90 -30.96
C SER A 195 21.06 35.54 -29.50
N ALA A 196 21.40 36.42 -28.55
CA ALA A 196 21.31 36.16 -27.11
C ALA A 196 19.91 35.63 -26.69
N LEU A 197 18.86 36.11 -27.37
CA LEU A 197 17.48 35.67 -27.17
C LEU A 197 17.24 34.19 -27.53
N ARG A 198 17.79 33.71 -28.64
CA ARG A 198 17.67 32.29 -29.06
C ARG A 198 18.40 31.35 -28.09
N ARG A 199 19.57 31.76 -27.56
CA ARG A 199 20.29 31.00 -26.53
C ARG A 199 19.51 30.93 -25.21
N ALA A 200 18.91 32.04 -24.78
CA ALA A 200 18.15 32.09 -23.53
C ALA A 200 16.92 31.16 -23.52
N ILE A 201 16.20 31.08 -24.65
CA ILE A 201 14.99 30.24 -24.77
C ILE A 201 15.33 28.74 -24.87
N ALA A 202 16.47 28.38 -25.47
CA ALA A 202 16.88 26.98 -25.64
C ALA A 202 17.51 26.37 -24.37
N LEU A 203 18.08 27.20 -23.50
CA LEU A 203 18.78 26.81 -22.26
C LEU A 203 17.98 25.91 -21.31
N PRO A 204 16.72 26.23 -20.92
CA PRO A 204 15.96 25.40 -20.00
C PRO A 204 15.67 24.00 -20.57
N PHE A 205 15.40 23.89 -21.87
CA PHE A 205 15.16 22.60 -22.53
C PHE A 205 16.45 21.76 -22.61
N LEU A 206 17.61 22.39 -22.85
CA LEU A 206 18.92 21.71 -22.91
C LEU A 206 19.32 21.10 -21.57
N VAL A 207 19.07 21.83 -20.48
CA VAL A 207 19.29 21.31 -19.12
C VAL A 207 18.33 20.15 -18.85
N LEU A 208 17.05 20.30 -19.20
CA LEU A 208 16.04 19.27 -18.99
C LEU A 208 16.38 17.95 -19.74
N GLY A 209 16.84 18.02 -20.99
CA GLY A 209 17.24 16.84 -21.75
C GLY A 209 18.40 16.07 -21.12
N ARG A 210 19.40 16.78 -20.57
CA ARG A 210 20.51 16.16 -19.83
C ARG A 210 20.04 15.51 -18.53
N VAL A 211 19.15 16.18 -17.80
CA VAL A 211 18.55 15.66 -16.57
C VAL A 211 17.75 14.38 -16.84
N VAL A 212 16.88 14.38 -17.86
CA VAL A 212 16.08 13.19 -18.22
C VAL A 212 16.97 12.01 -18.62
N ARG A 213 18.02 12.25 -19.42
CA ARG A 213 18.97 11.19 -19.80
C ARG A 213 19.73 10.66 -18.59
N ALA A 214 20.17 11.53 -17.69
CA ALA A 214 20.84 11.15 -16.45
C ALA A 214 19.91 10.33 -15.53
N ILE A 215 18.64 10.75 -15.36
CA ILE A 215 17.63 10.02 -14.60
C ILE A 215 17.37 8.64 -15.23
N GLY A 216 17.27 8.55 -16.56
CA GLY A 216 17.04 7.28 -17.26
C GLY A 216 18.16 6.27 -17.04
N VAL A 217 19.43 6.70 -17.05
CA VAL A 217 20.58 5.85 -16.74
C VAL A 217 20.54 5.37 -15.29
N VAL A 218 20.29 6.28 -14.35
CA VAL A 218 20.19 5.94 -12.91
C VAL A 218 19.03 4.97 -12.67
N LEU A 219 17.85 5.22 -13.25
CA LEU A 219 16.68 4.37 -13.10
C LEU A 219 16.88 3.00 -13.74
N GLY A 220 17.54 2.93 -14.91
CA GLY A 220 17.86 1.68 -15.59
C GLY A 220 18.78 0.76 -14.79
N VAL A 221 19.62 1.32 -13.91
CA VAL A 221 20.46 0.56 -12.97
C VAL A 221 19.73 0.30 -11.65
N LEU A 222 19.02 1.28 -11.10
CA LEU A 222 18.40 1.20 -9.78
C LEU A 222 17.16 0.30 -9.74
N LEU A 223 16.26 0.46 -10.72
CA LEU A 223 15.00 -0.28 -10.78
C LEU A 223 15.20 -1.80 -10.74
N PRO A 224 16.10 -2.41 -11.53
CA PRO A 224 16.29 -3.85 -11.44
C PRO A 224 16.92 -4.33 -10.13
N VAL A 225 17.78 -3.52 -9.51
CA VAL A 225 18.33 -3.81 -8.18
C VAL A 225 17.20 -3.82 -7.16
N LEU A 226 16.32 -2.82 -7.19
CA LEU A 226 15.15 -2.75 -6.33
C LEU A 226 14.21 -3.94 -6.53
N VAL A 227 13.90 -4.30 -7.78
CA VAL A 227 13.09 -5.49 -8.09
C VAL A 227 13.75 -6.78 -7.58
N GLY A 228 15.08 -6.89 -7.68
CA GLY A 228 15.84 -8.00 -7.12
C GLY A 228 15.75 -8.07 -5.59
N ILE A 229 15.88 -6.94 -4.90
CA ILE A 229 15.73 -6.84 -3.43
C ILE A 229 14.32 -7.24 -3.01
N VAL A 230 13.28 -6.72 -3.67
CA VAL A 230 11.88 -7.09 -3.40
C VAL A 230 11.68 -8.59 -3.61
N GLY A 231 12.24 -9.15 -4.69
CA GLY A 231 12.23 -10.58 -4.96
C GLY A 231 12.90 -11.41 -3.86
N ALA A 232 14.05 -10.96 -3.35
CA ALA A 232 14.77 -11.63 -2.26
C ALA A 232 13.99 -11.59 -0.93
N LEU A 233 13.41 -10.44 -0.59
CA LEU A 233 12.57 -10.30 0.60
C LEU A 233 11.32 -11.18 0.53
N LEU A 234 10.64 -11.20 -0.63
CA LEU A 234 9.48 -12.06 -0.86
C LEU A 234 9.84 -13.54 -0.73
N PHE A 235 10.98 -13.94 -1.31
CA PHE A 235 11.49 -15.31 -1.21
C PHE A 235 11.78 -15.72 0.24
N LEU A 236 12.49 -14.87 0.99
CA LEU A 236 12.84 -15.13 2.39
C LEU A 236 11.59 -15.19 3.28
N ALA A 237 10.67 -14.25 3.13
CA ALA A 237 9.42 -14.21 3.88
C ALA A 237 8.56 -15.45 3.61
N ALA A 238 8.44 -15.86 2.34
CA ALA A 238 7.70 -17.05 1.97
C ALA A 238 8.35 -18.34 2.55
N LEU A 239 9.68 -18.42 2.55
CA LEU A 239 10.42 -19.55 3.13
C LEU A 239 10.24 -19.61 4.65
N LEU A 240 10.39 -18.47 5.35
CA LEU A 240 10.17 -18.38 6.79
C LEU A 240 8.71 -18.72 7.15
N GLY A 241 7.75 -18.26 6.37
CA GLY A 241 6.34 -18.62 6.52
C GLY A 241 6.11 -20.13 6.39
N LEU A 242 6.75 -20.77 5.41
CA LEU A 242 6.64 -22.23 5.23
C LEU A 242 7.24 -22.99 6.42
N VAL A 243 8.38 -22.55 6.95
CA VAL A 243 8.98 -23.11 8.16
C VAL A 243 8.05 -22.91 9.36
N ALA A 244 7.51 -21.70 9.56
CA ALA A 244 6.62 -21.38 10.67
C ALA A 244 5.35 -22.24 10.66
N VAL A 245 4.71 -22.41 9.50
CA VAL A 245 3.53 -23.28 9.34
C VAL A 245 3.89 -24.74 9.64
N THR A 246 5.05 -25.20 9.18
CA THR A 246 5.51 -26.57 9.44
C THR A 246 5.77 -26.81 10.92
N VAL A 247 6.43 -25.87 11.60
CA VAL A 247 6.68 -25.92 13.05
C VAL A 247 5.38 -25.86 13.84
N ALA A 248 4.44 -24.98 13.48
CA ALA A 248 3.14 -24.86 14.15
C ALA A 248 2.32 -26.16 14.05
N LEU A 249 2.30 -26.80 12.88
CA LEU A 249 1.61 -28.07 12.68
C LEU A 249 2.34 -29.23 13.38
N ALA A 250 3.67 -29.24 13.38
CA ALA A 250 4.45 -30.24 14.11
C ALA A 250 4.24 -30.13 15.62
N ALA A 251 4.20 -28.90 16.17
CA ALA A 251 3.86 -28.65 17.57
C ALA A 251 2.44 -29.12 17.91
N SER A 252 1.49 -28.89 16.99
CA SER A 252 0.11 -29.36 17.10
C SER A 252 0.02 -30.89 17.20
N VAL A 253 0.81 -31.62 16.40
CA VAL A 253 0.88 -33.10 16.46
C VAL A 253 1.62 -33.59 17.70
N SER A 254 2.65 -32.87 18.13
CA SER A 254 3.53 -33.27 19.25
C SER A 254 2.91 -33.04 20.62
N ASN A 255 1.69 -32.48 20.66
CA ASN A 255 0.92 -32.30 21.89
C ASN A 255 1.71 -31.56 22.98
N ILE A 256 2.49 -30.56 22.54
CA ILE A 256 3.29 -29.71 23.41
C ILE A 256 2.31 -28.85 24.21
N ASP A 257 2.35 -28.94 25.54
CA ASP A 257 1.60 -28.06 26.43
C ASP A 257 2.04 -26.62 26.13
N SER A 258 1.20 -25.89 25.40
CA SER A 258 1.49 -24.54 24.97
C SER A 258 0.43 -23.63 25.59
N SER A 259 0.87 -22.62 26.32
CA SER A 259 0.02 -21.55 26.84
C SER A 259 -0.60 -20.68 25.73
N VAL A 260 -0.26 -20.95 24.47
CA VAL A 260 -0.64 -20.13 23.30
C VAL A 260 -1.78 -20.76 22.50
N ILE A 261 -1.95 -22.09 22.53
CA ILE A 261 -2.96 -22.80 21.73
C ILE A 261 -3.97 -23.44 22.68
N GLU A 262 -5.08 -22.75 22.92
CA GLU A 262 -6.25 -23.17 23.72
C GLU A 262 -7.12 -24.25 23.02
N PHE A 263 -6.54 -25.05 22.13
CA PHE A 263 -7.26 -26.13 21.46
C PHE A 263 -6.89 -27.46 22.14
N PRO A 264 -7.85 -28.24 22.65
CA PRO A 264 -7.59 -29.55 23.25
C PRO A 264 -7.32 -30.58 22.15
N LEU A 265 -6.23 -30.40 21.40
CA LEU A 265 -5.81 -31.30 20.32
C LEU A 265 -5.62 -32.72 20.89
N ARG A 266 -5.16 -32.81 22.15
CA ARG A 266 -4.86 -34.03 22.91
C ARG A 266 -6.02 -35.05 22.98
N GLU A 267 -7.25 -34.57 23.16
CA GLU A 267 -8.45 -35.44 23.22
C GLU A 267 -8.93 -35.85 21.82
N TYR A 268 -8.46 -35.15 20.79
CA TYR A 268 -8.74 -35.43 19.38
C TYR A 268 -7.71 -36.40 18.73
N VAL A 269 -6.64 -36.79 19.45
CA VAL A 269 -5.47 -37.59 18.97
C VAL A 269 -5.75 -39.09 18.89
N SER A 270 -6.85 -39.52 18.26
CA SER A 270 -7.09 -40.96 18.02
C SER A 270 -7.54 -41.33 16.61
N SER A 271 -7.60 -40.38 15.67
CA SER A 271 -8.15 -40.63 14.33
C SER A 271 -7.24 -40.18 13.18
N GLY A 272 -7.20 -40.97 12.10
CA GLY A 272 -6.54 -40.60 10.83
C GLY A 272 -7.09 -39.32 10.20
N MET A 273 -8.24 -38.84 10.67
CA MET A 273 -8.89 -37.61 10.26
C MET A 273 -8.10 -36.35 10.66
N LEU A 274 -7.44 -36.34 11.82
CA LEU A 274 -6.61 -35.20 12.24
C LEU A 274 -5.40 -35.04 11.32
N TYR A 275 -4.67 -36.13 11.03
CA TYR A 275 -3.53 -36.10 10.10
C TYR A 275 -3.94 -35.66 8.69
N ALA A 276 -5.09 -36.13 8.20
CA ALA A 276 -5.63 -35.68 6.92
C ALA A 276 -5.96 -34.18 6.92
N THR A 277 -6.52 -33.66 8.02
CA THR A 277 -6.86 -32.25 8.19
C THR A 277 -5.61 -31.37 8.27
N LEU A 278 -4.62 -31.76 9.07
CA LEU A 278 -3.36 -31.03 9.22
C LEU A 278 -2.53 -31.07 7.92
N GLY A 279 -2.52 -32.21 7.22
CA GLY A 279 -1.90 -32.33 5.90
C GLY A 279 -2.58 -31.44 4.86
N ALA A 280 -3.91 -31.41 4.83
CA ALA A 280 -4.67 -30.51 3.98
C ALA A 280 -4.37 -29.04 4.32
N ALA A 281 -4.33 -28.67 5.61
CA ALA A 281 -3.99 -27.33 6.06
C ALA A 281 -2.57 -26.92 5.62
N TRP A 282 -1.58 -27.81 5.75
CA TRP A 282 -0.22 -27.57 5.27
C TRP A 282 -0.19 -27.31 3.76
N LEU A 283 -0.94 -28.08 2.95
CA LEU A 283 -1.00 -27.88 1.50
C LEU A 283 -1.73 -26.58 1.12
N ILE A 284 -2.83 -26.26 1.80
CA ILE A 284 -3.63 -25.05 1.54
C ILE A 284 -2.81 -23.78 1.76
N VAL A 285 -2.00 -23.73 2.82
CA VAL A 285 -1.16 -22.57 3.17
C VAL A 285 0.21 -22.65 2.49
N GLY A 286 0.80 -23.85 2.46
CA GLY A 286 2.15 -24.09 1.95
C GLY A 286 2.27 -23.91 0.44
N ILE A 287 1.30 -24.33 -0.36
CA ILE A 287 1.38 -24.20 -1.83
C ILE A 287 1.40 -22.71 -2.27
N PRO A 288 0.52 -21.82 -1.76
CA PRO A 288 0.65 -20.38 -2.02
C PRO A 288 2.01 -19.81 -1.60
N LEU A 289 2.55 -20.21 -0.45
CA LEU A 289 3.89 -19.79 -0.02
C LEU A 289 4.98 -20.29 -0.98
N LEU A 290 4.85 -21.52 -1.51
CA LEU A 290 5.74 -22.03 -2.56
C LEU A 290 5.63 -21.22 -3.86
N PHE A 291 4.41 -20.84 -4.29
CA PHE A 291 4.25 -19.95 -5.45
C PHE A 291 4.91 -18.59 -5.22
N LEU A 292 4.77 -18.01 -4.03
CA LEU A 292 5.41 -16.73 -3.67
C LEU A 292 6.94 -16.86 -3.63
N SER A 293 7.48 -17.99 -3.17
CA SER A 293 8.93 -18.23 -3.20
C SER A 293 9.43 -18.36 -4.65
N PHE A 294 8.74 -19.08 -5.53
CA PHE A 294 9.08 -19.14 -6.95
C PHE A 294 8.93 -17.78 -7.65
N LEU A 295 7.95 -16.96 -7.26
CA LEU A 295 7.78 -15.60 -7.77
C LEU A 295 8.94 -14.70 -7.32
N GLY A 296 9.32 -14.75 -6.03
CA GLY A 296 10.48 -14.02 -5.52
C GLY A 296 11.77 -14.40 -6.25
N LEU A 297 11.97 -15.71 -6.50
CA LEU A 297 13.09 -16.22 -7.29
C LEU A 297 13.03 -15.76 -8.77
N ALA A 298 11.84 -15.71 -9.35
CA ALA A 298 11.65 -15.24 -10.71
C ALA A 298 11.96 -13.74 -10.86
N LEU A 299 11.64 -12.91 -9.86
CA LEU A 299 12.00 -11.49 -9.83
C LEU A 299 13.52 -11.30 -9.75
N MET A 300 14.21 -12.09 -8.94
CA MET A 300 15.69 -12.06 -8.84
C MET A 300 16.37 -12.52 -10.14
N ARG A 301 15.91 -13.62 -10.73
CA ARG A 301 16.52 -14.23 -11.93
C ARG A 301 16.03 -13.62 -13.24
N ARG A 302 15.02 -12.74 -13.19
CA ARG A 302 14.29 -12.18 -14.35
C ARG A 302 13.82 -13.24 -15.35
N ARG A 303 13.56 -14.44 -14.85
CA ARG A 303 13.11 -15.61 -15.62
C ARG A 303 12.23 -16.45 -14.72
N SER A 304 11.13 -16.96 -15.27
CA SER A 304 10.26 -17.90 -14.55
C SER A 304 11.06 -19.11 -14.06
N SER A 305 11.04 -19.36 -12.76
CA SER A 305 11.72 -20.52 -12.15
C SER A 305 10.83 -21.76 -12.08
N LEU A 306 9.53 -21.61 -12.26
CA LEU A 306 8.55 -22.69 -12.20
C LEU A 306 8.02 -23.03 -13.61
N PRO A 307 8.24 -24.25 -14.12
CA PRO A 307 7.63 -24.71 -15.37
C PRO A 307 6.10 -24.71 -15.30
N PRO A 308 5.36 -24.35 -16.37
CA PRO A 308 3.90 -24.29 -16.35
C PRO A 308 3.23 -25.59 -15.91
N VAL A 309 3.79 -26.74 -16.32
CA VAL A 309 3.29 -28.08 -15.94
C VAL A 309 3.39 -28.31 -14.43
N ALA A 310 4.51 -27.91 -13.82
CA ALA A 310 4.70 -28.02 -12.37
C ALA A 310 3.75 -27.07 -11.61
N GLY A 311 3.55 -25.86 -12.12
CA GLY A 311 2.57 -24.92 -11.57
C GLY A 311 1.14 -25.47 -11.62
N PHE A 312 0.73 -26.04 -12.76
CA PHE A 312 -0.59 -26.66 -12.89
C PHE A 312 -0.75 -27.87 -11.95
N ALA A 313 0.27 -28.71 -11.83
CA ALA A 313 0.26 -29.85 -10.91
C ALA A 313 0.07 -29.40 -9.45
N LEU A 314 0.80 -28.37 -9.00
CA LEU A 314 0.64 -27.81 -7.64
C LEU A 314 -0.76 -27.23 -7.43
N LEU A 315 -1.33 -26.58 -8.44
CA LEU A 315 -2.68 -26.01 -8.38
C LEU A 315 -3.74 -27.12 -8.27
N VAL A 316 -3.60 -28.23 -8.99
CA VAL A 316 -4.47 -29.41 -8.85
C VAL A 316 -4.37 -30.00 -7.45
N VAL A 317 -3.16 -30.15 -6.91
CA VAL A 317 -2.94 -30.61 -5.53
C VAL A 317 -3.57 -29.65 -4.51
N TRP A 318 -3.47 -28.35 -4.73
CA TRP A 318 -4.06 -27.34 -3.86
C TRP A 318 -5.58 -27.41 -3.82
N PHE A 319 -6.25 -27.52 -4.97
CA PHE A 319 -7.71 -27.74 -5.00
C PHE A 319 -8.11 -29.07 -4.36
N GLY A 320 -7.32 -30.13 -4.54
CA GLY A 320 -7.51 -31.40 -3.83
C GLY A 320 -7.41 -31.23 -2.32
N ALA A 321 -6.41 -30.48 -1.84
CA ALA A 321 -6.24 -30.17 -0.43
C ALA A 321 -7.42 -29.35 0.13
N ILE A 322 -7.94 -28.38 -0.62
CA ILE A 322 -9.15 -27.64 -0.24
C ILE A 322 -10.32 -28.59 -0.09
N ALA A 323 -10.59 -29.45 -1.07
CA ALA A 323 -11.71 -30.39 -1.00
C ALA A 323 -11.60 -31.32 0.22
N VAL A 324 -10.43 -31.89 0.47
CA VAL A 324 -10.15 -32.73 1.66
C VAL A 324 -10.30 -31.91 2.93
N GLY A 325 -9.77 -30.69 2.96
CA GLY A 325 -9.85 -29.78 4.09
C GLY A 325 -11.27 -29.37 4.43
N THR A 326 -12.13 -29.12 3.44
CA THR A 326 -13.55 -28.78 3.65
C THR A 326 -14.35 -29.97 4.19
N VAL A 327 -14.14 -31.18 3.63
CA VAL A 327 -14.84 -32.39 4.09
C VAL A 327 -14.43 -32.75 5.52
N ASN A 328 -13.14 -32.72 5.84
CA ASN A 328 -12.69 -33.03 7.20
C ASN A 328 -12.97 -31.87 8.17
N GLY A 329 -12.81 -30.62 7.71
CA GLY A 329 -13.09 -29.43 8.51
C GLY A 329 -14.55 -29.31 8.92
N SER A 330 -15.50 -29.64 8.05
CA SER A 330 -16.94 -29.66 8.40
C SER A 330 -17.27 -30.73 9.44
N ARG A 331 -16.70 -31.94 9.32
CA ARG A 331 -16.86 -32.99 10.33
C ARG A 331 -16.21 -32.59 11.67
N LEU A 332 -15.01 -32.00 11.61
CA LEU A 332 -14.30 -31.47 12.78
C LEU A 332 -15.11 -30.35 13.44
N ALA A 333 -15.76 -29.48 12.68
CA ALA A 333 -16.57 -28.38 13.21
C ALA A 333 -17.81 -28.88 13.96
N VAL A 334 -18.51 -29.89 13.44
CA VAL A 334 -19.67 -30.50 14.12
C VAL A 334 -19.22 -31.19 15.41
N GLU A 335 -18.13 -31.93 15.37
CA GLU A 335 -17.60 -32.60 16.55
C GLU A 335 -17.06 -31.61 17.59
N TYR A 336 -16.41 -30.53 17.14
CA TYR A 336 -15.98 -29.43 17.98
C TYR A 336 -17.16 -28.74 18.65
N GLN A 337 -18.28 -28.53 17.97
CA GLN A 337 -19.48 -27.96 18.60
C GLN A 337 -20.05 -28.87 19.69
N ARG A 338 -20.03 -30.19 19.49
CA ARG A 338 -20.42 -31.17 20.53
C ARG A 338 -19.47 -31.13 21.72
N LEU A 339 -18.17 -31.24 21.47
CA LEU A 339 -17.14 -31.19 22.51
C LEU A 339 -17.13 -29.83 23.23
N ARG A 340 -17.40 -28.73 22.54
CA ARG A 340 -17.54 -27.40 23.14
C ARG A 340 -18.73 -27.35 24.10
N ALA A 341 -19.86 -27.96 23.74
CA ALA A 341 -21.02 -28.06 24.62
C ALA A 341 -20.76 -28.98 25.82
N GLU A 342 -19.91 -29.99 25.66
CA GLU A 342 -19.51 -30.91 26.72
C GLU A 342 -18.32 -30.40 27.55
N SER A 343 -17.54 -29.45 27.04
CA SER A 343 -16.35 -28.93 27.69
C SER A 343 -16.72 -28.02 28.87
N PRO A 344 -16.13 -28.24 30.06
CA PRO A 344 -16.31 -27.38 31.23
C PRO A 344 -16.05 -25.89 30.93
N MET A 345 -15.15 -25.59 29.98
CA MET A 345 -14.74 -24.22 29.66
C MET A 345 -15.89 -23.30 29.19
N TYR A 346 -16.93 -23.86 28.56
CA TYR A 346 -18.06 -23.09 28.00
C TYR A 346 -19.40 -23.45 28.62
N ARG A 347 -19.43 -24.36 29.59
CA ARG A 347 -20.67 -24.69 30.28
C ARG A 347 -21.00 -23.55 31.24
N GLU A 348 -22.15 -22.93 31.03
CA GLU A 348 -22.73 -22.01 32.00
C GLU A 348 -23.12 -22.79 33.24
N GLY A 349 -22.81 -22.25 34.40
CA GLY A 349 -23.07 -22.87 35.68
C GLY A 349 -23.47 -21.84 36.73
N GLU A 350 -23.76 -22.38 37.90
CA GLU A 350 -23.97 -21.60 39.10
C GLU A 350 -23.30 -22.32 40.27
N LYS A 351 -22.62 -21.57 41.13
CA LYS A 351 -22.05 -22.06 42.38
C LYS A 351 -22.53 -21.19 43.53
N THR A 352 -23.30 -21.79 44.43
CA THR A 352 -23.59 -21.20 45.73
C THR A 352 -22.39 -21.42 46.64
N VAL A 353 -21.90 -20.35 47.27
CA VAL A 353 -20.78 -20.40 48.21
C VAL A 353 -21.35 -20.29 49.61
N ALA A 354 -21.14 -21.32 50.43
CA ALA A 354 -21.44 -21.25 51.84
C ALA A 354 -20.45 -20.28 52.51
N THR A 355 -20.95 -19.22 53.11
CA THR A 355 -20.13 -18.18 53.75
C THR A 355 -20.54 -17.99 55.20
N ALA A 356 -19.59 -17.65 56.06
CA ALA A 356 -19.89 -17.08 57.36
C ALA A 356 -20.64 -15.74 57.21
N GLU A 357 -21.23 -15.24 58.29
CA GLU A 357 -21.82 -13.89 58.30
C GLU A 357 -20.73 -12.83 58.03
N PHE A 358 -21.07 -11.82 57.24
CA PHE A 358 -20.17 -10.72 56.88
C PHE A 358 -20.95 -9.42 56.82
N ARG A 359 -20.28 -8.30 57.12
CA ARG A 359 -20.88 -6.97 57.05
C ARG A 359 -20.12 -6.03 56.14
N SER A 360 -18.98 -6.46 55.61
CA SER A 360 -18.20 -5.69 54.64
C SER A 360 -17.99 -6.51 53.37
N ILE A 361 -17.89 -5.84 52.23
CA ILE A 361 -17.64 -6.47 50.92
C ILE A 361 -16.43 -5.79 50.28
N ALA A 362 -15.48 -6.59 49.80
CA ALA A 362 -14.32 -6.13 49.06
C ALA A 362 -14.24 -6.84 47.70
N VAL A 363 -14.41 -6.10 46.60
CA VAL A 363 -14.39 -6.61 45.23
C VAL A 363 -13.14 -6.10 44.51
N SER A 364 -12.35 -7.01 43.95
CA SER A 364 -11.09 -6.71 43.27
C SER A 364 -10.83 -7.64 42.09
N GLY A 365 -9.83 -7.32 41.27
CA GLY A 365 -9.34 -8.21 40.21
C GLY A 365 -10.26 -8.33 39.00
N GLY A 366 -10.86 -7.22 38.57
CA GLY A 366 -11.68 -7.19 37.36
C GLY A 366 -13.01 -7.94 37.47
N ARG A 367 -13.58 -8.02 38.68
CA ARG A 367 -14.79 -8.81 38.95
C ARG A 367 -16.05 -7.96 38.90
N ARG A 368 -17.17 -8.60 38.55
CA ARG A 368 -18.51 -8.02 38.63
C ARG A 368 -19.25 -8.57 39.82
N ALA A 369 -19.84 -7.70 40.63
CA ALA A 369 -20.71 -8.11 41.72
C ALA A 369 -22.04 -7.34 41.70
N VAL A 370 -23.11 -8.00 42.17
CA VAL A 370 -24.42 -7.40 42.38
C VAL A 370 -24.78 -7.60 43.85
N VAL A 371 -25.01 -6.50 44.56
CA VAL A 371 -25.32 -6.48 45.98
C VAL A 371 -26.80 -6.16 46.17
N THR A 372 -27.49 -7.04 46.87
CA THR A 372 -28.93 -6.97 47.13
C THR A 372 -29.20 -7.04 48.62
N GLN A 373 -30.15 -6.24 49.11
CA GLN A 373 -30.56 -6.32 50.51
C GLN A 373 -31.52 -7.48 50.72
N GLY A 374 -31.30 -8.29 51.77
CA GLY A 374 -32.19 -9.41 52.10
C GLY A 374 -31.98 -9.94 53.51
N GLU A 375 -32.90 -10.77 54.00
CA GLU A 375 -32.90 -11.23 55.40
C GLU A 375 -31.79 -12.25 55.72
N ALA A 376 -31.19 -12.88 54.71
CA ALA A 376 -30.19 -13.92 54.88
C ALA A 376 -28.89 -13.60 54.11
N TYR A 377 -27.77 -14.08 54.65
CA TYR A 377 -26.48 -14.06 53.97
C TYR A 377 -26.45 -15.14 52.88
N ALA A 378 -26.33 -14.73 51.62
CA ALA A 378 -26.21 -15.64 50.50
C ALA A 378 -25.22 -15.10 49.46
N VAL A 379 -24.34 -15.99 48.97
CA VAL A 379 -23.40 -15.65 47.89
C VAL A 379 -23.48 -16.69 46.79
N ARG A 380 -23.66 -16.21 45.57
CA ARG A 380 -23.90 -17.03 44.38
C ARG A 380 -23.10 -16.51 43.21
N VAL A 381 -22.29 -17.37 42.60
CA VAL A 381 -21.47 -17.03 41.44
C VAL A 381 -22.09 -17.66 40.20
N THR A 382 -22.36 -16.84 39.18
CA THR A 382 -22.92 -17.26 37.90
C THR A 382 -21.94 -16.95 36.76
N GLY A 383 -21.94 -17.77 35.71
CA GLY A 383 -21.08 -17.63 34.55
C GLY A 383 -20.55 -18.97 34.07
N THR A 384 -19.50 -18.96 33.24
CA THR A 384 -18.87 -20.21 32.78
C THR A 384 -18.20 -20.96 33.94
N GLU A 385 -18.22 -22.31 33.96
CA GLU A 385 -17.63 -23.10 35.06
C GLU A 385 -16.17 -22.68 35.34
N ARG A 386 -15.36 -22.43 34.29
CA ARG A 386 -13.99 -21.91 34.44
C ARG A 386 -13.94 -20.53 35.12
N ALA A 387 -14.84 -19.62 34.76
CA ALA A 387 -14.88 -18.30 35.38
C ALA A 387 -15.36 -18.36 36.85
N ILE A 388 -16.27 -19.29 37.16
CA ILE A 388 -16.75 -19.61 38.50
C ILE A 388 -15.61 -20.19 39.35
N GLU A 389 -14.88 -21.18 38.85
CA GLU A 389 -13.74 -21.80 39.54
C GLU A 389 -12.64 -20.78 39.85
N ARG A 390 -12.45 -19.80 38.98
CA ARG A 390 -11.47 -18.71 39.15
C ARG A 390 -11.92 -17.58 40.06
N THR A 391 -13.18 -17.55 40.44
CA THR A 391 -13.68 -16.52 41.37
C THR A 391 -13.37 -16.98 42.79
N ASP A 392 -12.38 -16.36 43.43
CA ASP A 392 -12.14 -16.51 44.85
C ASP A 392 -13.23 -15.75 45.61
N VAL A 393 -13.98 -16.49 46.43
CA VAL A 393 -15.02 -15.95 47.29
C VAL A 393 -14.78 -16.51 48.67
N ARG A 394 -14.34 -15.64 49.58
CA ARG A 394 -14.02 -16.04 50.95
C ARG A 394 -14.37 -14.95 51.95
N VAL A 395 -14.86 -15.36 53.11
CA VAL A 395 -15.09 -14.44 54.23
C VAL A 395 -13.90 -14.51 55.18
N GLN A 396 -13.29 -13.37 55.44
CA GLN A 396 -12.22 -13.22 56.42
C GLN A 396 -12.48 -11.97 57.25
N ASP A 397 -12.41 -12.10 58.57
CA ASP A 397 -12.60 -10.99 59.52
C ASP A 397 -13.90 -10.19 59.28
N GLY A 398 -15.01 -10.89 58.99
CA GLY A 398 -16.31 -10.28 58.72
C GLY A 398 -16.43 -9.56 57.37
N THR A 399 -15.42 -9.68 56.50
CA THR A 399 -15.40 -9.11 55.16
C THR A 399 -15.48 -10.21 54.11
N LEU A 400 -16.40 -10.10 53.17
CA LEU A 400 -16.48 -10.92 51.98
C LEU A 400 -15.50 -10.41 50.92
N PHE A 401 -14.45 -11.18 50.65
CA PHE A 401 -13.49 -10.91 49.58
C PHE A 401 -13.93 -11.63 48.30
N ILE A 402 -14.01 -10.86 47.21
CA ILE A 402 -14.29 -11.34 45.85
C ILE A 402 -13.10 -10.92 44.98
N ALA A 403 -12.33 -11.89 44.50
CA ALA A 403 -11.14 -11.64 43.69
C ALA A 403 -10.94 -12.71 42.60
N ASP A 404 -10.01 -12.46 41.67
CA ASP A 404 -9.52 -13.48 40.75
C ASP A 404 -8.42 -14.32 41.43
N ILE A 405 -8.47 -15.64 41.28
CA ILE A 405 -7.39 -16.52 41.70
C ILE A 405 -6.21 -16.32 40.72
N PRO A 406 -5.02 -15.89 41.18
CA PRO A 406 -3.86 -15.72 40.30
C PRO A 406 -3.45 -17.05 39.66
N GLU A 407 -3.34 -17.09 38.32
CA GLU A 407 -2.77 -18.25 37.61
C GLU A 407 -1.22 -18.19 37.62
N GLU A 408 -0.58 -19.36 37.74
CA GLU A 408 0.84 -19.54 37.40
C GLU A 408 1.09 -19.57 35.87
N LYS A 409 0.03 -19.66 35.05
CA LYS A 409 0.09 -19.76 33.59
C LYS A 409 -0.48 -18.50 32.91
N ILE A 410 0.11 -18.11 31.78
CA ILE A 410 -0.36 -16.99 30.95
C ILE A 410 -1.63 -17.43 30.21
N CYS A 411 -2.74 -16.73 30.41
CA CYS A 411 -3.97 -16.94 29.65
C CYS A 411 -4.29 -15.74 28.75
N LEU A 412 -4.13 -15.92 27.43
CA LEU A 412 -4.27 -14.85 26.43
C LEU A 412 -5.72 -14.44 26.19
N PHE A 413 -6.70 -15.32 26.43
CA PHE A 413 -8.12 -15.11 26.08
C PHE A 413 -9.08 -15.12 27.27
N CYS A 414 -8.56 -15.06 28.50
CA CYS A 414 -9.36 -15.11 29.71
C CYS A 414 -10.32 -13.93 29.90
N PHE A 415 -10.16 -12.83 29.14
CA PHE A 415 -11.12 -11.73 29.09
C PHE A 415 -12.45 -12.09 28.40
N LEU A 416 -12.54 -13.23 27.71
CA LEU A 416 -13.75 -13.69 27.02
C LEU A 416 -14.75 -14.42 27.94
N SER A 417 -14.35 -14.78 29.15
CA SER A 417 -15.21 -15.41 30.16
C SER A 417 -15.38 -14.49 31.36
N SER A 418 -16.62 -14.15 31.71
CA SER A 418 -16.93 -13.35 32.90
C SER A 418 -17.81 -14.14 33.86
N ALA A 419 -17.57 -13.95 35.16
CA ALA A 419 -18.46 -14.42 36.21
C ALA A 419 -19.04 -13.21 36.94
N THR A 420 -20.29 -13.33 37.38
CA THR A 420 -20.97 -12.33 38.21
C THR A 420 -21.22 -12.91 39.58
N VAL A 421 -20.84 -12.17 40.63
CA VAL A 421 -21.06 -12.57 42.01
C VAL A 421 -22.28 -11.85 42.56
N HIS A 422 -23.35 -12.58 42.81
CA HIS A 422 -24.54 -12.09 43.47
C HIS A 422 -24.37 -12.26 44.98
N VAL A 423 -24.51 -11.15 45.71
CA VAL A 423 -24.36 -11.08 47.16
C VAL A 423 -25.66 -10.56 47.76
N THR A 424 -26.20 -11.29 48.72
CA THR A 424 -27.39 -10.90 49.49
C THR A 424 -27.02 -10.86 50.96
N LEU A 425 -27.38 -9.76 51.65
CA LEU A 425 -27.10 -9.55 53.06
C LEU A 425 -28.07 -8.53 53.69
N PRO A 426 -28.32 -8.58 55.01
CA PRO A 426 -29.24 -7.66 55.69
C PRO A 426 -28.64 -6.27 55.92
N GLU A 427 -27.37 -6.20 56.33
CA GLU A 427 -26.67 -4.98 56.72
C GLU A 427 -25.26 -4.94 56.10
N LEU A 428 -24.86 -3.76 55.65
CA LEU A 428 -23.57 -3.51 54.99
C LEU A 428 -22.90 -2.29 55.62
N ASP A 429 -21.75 -2.51 56.26
CA ASP A 429 -20.95 -1.49 56.94
C ASP A 429 -19.99 -0.79 55.97
N LEU A 430 -19.37 -1.53 55.04
CA LEU A 430 -18.41 -0.99 54.07
C LEU A 430 -18.39 -1.79 52.75
N LEU A 431 -18.45 -1.06 51.63
CA LEU A 431 -18.21 -1.60 50.29
C LEU A 431 -16.89 -1.05 49.71
N SER A 432 -15.94 -1.93 49.41
CA SER A 432 -14.68 -1.57 48.77
C SER A 432 -14.59 -2.18 47.37
N ILE A 433 -14.27 -1.36 46.37
CA ILE A 433 -14.18 -1.77 44.97
C ILE A 433 -12.84 -1.31 44.42
N ALA A 434 -12.05 -2.24 43.89
CA ALA A 434 -10.72 -1.93 43.40
C ALA A 434 -10.36 -2.67 42.11
N ASN A 435 -9.32 -2.17 41.43
CA ASN A 435 -8.59 -2.85 40.36
C ASN A 435 -9.49 -3.32 39.21
N GLY A 436 -10.19 -2.39 38.57
CA GLY A 436 -10.99 -2.64 37.37
C GLY A 436 -12.30 -3.38 37.62
N SER A 437 -12.81 -3.37 38.86
CA SER A 437 -14.02 -4.10 39.24
C SER A 437 -15.27 -3.23 39.08
N ALA A 438 -16.42 -3.87 38.89
CA ALA A 438 -17.71 -3.20 38.73
C ALA A 438 -18.73 -3.78 39.72
N VAL A 439 -19.36 -2.93 40.52
CA VAL A 439 -20.39 -3.36 41.48
C VAL A 439 -21.68 -2.60 41.25
N GLU A 440 -22.78 -3.34 41.26
CA GLU A 440 -24.14 -2.82 41.24
C GLU A 440 -24.79 -3.04 42.61
N VAL A 441 -25.46 -2.02 43.15
CA VAL A 441 -26.18 -2.06 44.43
C VAL A 441 -27.64 -1.73 44.19
N GLU A 442 -28.53 -2.69 44.43
CA GLU A 442 -29.95 -2.57 44.12
C GLU A 442 -30.78 -2.11 45.34
N SER A 443 -31.43 -0.94 45.21
CA SER A 443 -32.45 -0.39 46.13
C SER A 443 -32.16 -0.52 47.63
N TRP A 444 -30.95 -0.14 48.04
CA TRP A 444 -30.45 -0.30 49.40
C TRP A 444 -31.07 0.71 50.38
N ARG A 445 -31.48 0.24 51.57
CA ARG A 445 -32.04 1.08 52.64
C ARG A 445 -31.29 0.87 53.96
N ALA A 446 -30.69 1.94 54.49
CA ALA A 446 -29.95 1.90 55.75
C ALA A 446 -29.79 3.28 56.40
N GLU A 447 -29.45 3.35 57.68
CA GLU A 447 -29.08 4.61 58.33
C GLU A 447 -27.75 5.16 57.80
N GLU A 448 -26.81 4.27 57.47
CA GLU A 448 -25.49 4.63 56.98
C GLU A 448 -25.07 3.72 55.81
N PHE A 449 -24.40 4.30 54.82
CA PHE A 449 -23.75 3.56 53.73
C PHE A 449 -22.38 4.17 53.43
N ARG A 450 -21.34 3.32 53.42
CA ARG A 450 -19.97 3.72 53.13
C ARG A 450 -19.39 2.92 51.98
N ALA A 451 -18.80 3.59 51.00
CA ALA A 451 -18.13 2.93 49.89
C ALA A 451 -16.82 3.62 49.46
N THR A 452 -15.85 2.79 49.03
CA THR A 452 -14.61 3.24 48.38
C THR A 452 -14.47 2.58 47.01
N VAL A 453 -14.06 3.36 46.00
CA VAL A 453 -13.94 2.91 44.60
C VAL A 453 -12.62 3.39 44.03
N GLU A 454 -11.72 2.46 43.70
CA GLU A 454 -10.33 2.76 43.37
C GLU A 454 -9.85 2.04 42.11
N ASN A 455 -8.84 2.60 41.46
CA ASN A 455 -8.07 1.99 40.36
C ASN A 455 -8.97 1.52 39.19
N ALA A 456 -9.56 2.49 38.47
CA ALA A 456 -10.39 2.28 37.30
C ALA A 456 -11.62 1.38 37.54
N SER A 457 -12.23 1.50 38.71
CA SER A 457 -13.41 0.73 39.11
C SER A 457 -14.71 1.52 38.94
N PHE A 458 -15.84 0.80 38.93
CA PHE A 458 -17.17 1.37 38.71
C PHE A 458 -18.15 0.95 39.80
N LEU A 459 -18.95 1.90 40.27
CA LEU A 459 -20.09 1.68 41.16
C LEU A 459 -21.38 2.19 40.50
N ASP A 460 -22.41 1.36 40.44
CA ASP A 460 -23.78 1.76 40.15
C ASP A 460 -24.63 1.46 41.39
N ALA A 461 -25.30 2.46 41.97
CA ALA A 461 -26.02 2.26 43.22
C ALA A 461 -27.33 3.04 43.31
N ASP A 462 -28.41 2.33 43.66
CA ASP A 462 -29.70 2.88 44.07
C ASP A 462 -29.81 2.84 45.60
N LEU A 463 -29.78 4.01 46.25
CA LEU A 463 -29.60 4.15 47.70
C LEU A 463 -30.64 5.09 48.33
N PHE A 464 -31.25 4.65 49.43
CA PHE A 464 -32.13 5.44 50.29
C PHE A 464 -31.62 5.41 51.73
N VAL A 465 -30.75 6.36 52.09
CA VAL A 465 -29.96 6.28 53.32
C VAL A 465 -30.00 7.54 54.19
N GLY A 466 -29.75 7.41 55.49
CA GLY A 466 -29.59 8.55 56.38
C GLY A 466 -28.30 9.33 56.07
N SER A 467 -27.17 8.63 56.07
CA SER A 467 -25.84 9.16 55.80
C SER A 467 -25.14 8.35 54.70
N LEU A 468 -24.58 9.03 53.71
CA LEU A 468 -23.77 8.44 52.64
C LEU A 468 -22.35 8.99 52.68
N ALA A 469 -21.34 8.12 52.72
CA ALA A 469 -19.95 8.48 52.51
C ALA A 469 -19.37 7.70 51.33
N LEU A 470 -18.97 8.39 50.26
CA LEU A 470 -18.43 7.78 49.06
C LEU A 470 -17.12 8.44 48.63
N ALA A 471 -16.07 7.64 48.54
CA ALA A 471 -14.74 8.06 48.10
C ALA A 471 -14.30 7.34 46.81
N LEU A 472 -13.90 8.11 45.81
CA LEU A 472 -13.38 7.62 44.53
C LEU A 472 -11.93 8.09 44.31
N GLU A 473 -11.07 7.17 43.88
CA GLU A 473 -9.68 7.46 43.50
C GLU A 473 -9.27 6.79 42.18
N ASN A 474 -8.26 7.38 41.53
CA ASN A 474 -7.52 6.81 40.39
C ASN A 474 -8.42 6.40 39.22
N ALA A 475 -9.01 7.39 38.55
CA ALA A 475 -9.86 7.23 37.36
C ALA A 475 -11.08 6.31 37.55
N SER A 476 -11.66 6.32 38.76
CA SER A 476 -12.86 5.56 39.08
C SER A 476 -14.13 6.36 38.82
N ASN A 477 -15.25 5.65 38.65
CA ASN A 477 -16.55 6.23 38.31
C ASN A 477 -17.65 5.70 39.23
N ALA A 478 -18.63 6.54 39.56
CA ALA A 478 -19.82 6.13 40.29
C ALA A 478 -21.08 6.84 39.77
N ASP A 479 -22.12 6.04 39.50
CA ASP A 479 -23.46 6.50 39.16
C ASP A 479 -24.40 6.22 40.35
N LEU A 480 -25.11 7.25 40.81
CA LEU A 480 -25.97 7.17 42.00
C LEU A 480 -27.40 7.62 41.73
N PHE A 481 -28.34 6.86 42.30
CA PHE A 481 -29.77 7.11 42.30
C PHE A 481 -30.35 7.01 43.71
N GLY A 482 -31.44 7.75 43.98
CA GLY A 482 -32.16 7.70 45.25
C GLY A 482 -32.03 8.98 46.09
N ALA A 483 -31.84 8.87 47.41
CA ALA A 483 -31.79 10.02 48.30
C ALA A 483 -31.00 9.78 49.60
N ALA A 484 -30.42 10.86 50.15
CA ALA A 484 -29.86 10.86 51.50
C ALA A 484 -30.00 12.17 52.27
N SER A 485 -30.05 12.07 53.60
CA SER A 485 -30.14 13.24 54.49
C SER A 485 -28.80 13.98 54.64
N SER A 486 -27.71 13.22 54.70
CA SER A 486 -26.34 13.72 54.77
C SER A 486 -25.47 12.96 53.76
N THR A 487 -24.65 13.67 52.99
CA THR A 487 -23.83 13.05 51.94
C THR A 487 -22.43 13.65 51.92
N GLU A 488 -21.42 12.79 51.94
CA GLU A 488 -20.03 13.13 51.73
C GLU A 488 -19.51 12.46 50.46
N PHE A 489 -19.05 13.28 49.51
CA PHE A 489 -18.43 12.85 48.27
C PHE A 489 -16.98 13.29 48.23
N ILE A 490 -16.08 12.34 47.98
CA ILE A 490 -14.65 12.60 47.76
C ILE A 490 -14.29 12.00 46.40
N ALA A 491 -13.81 12.81 45.46
CA ALA A 491 -13.34 12.36 44.15
C ALA A 491 -11.92 12.88 43.90
N GLN A 492 -10.97 11.97 43.66
CA GLN A 492 -9.55 12.29 43.45
C GLN A 492 -8.98 11.62 42.20
N ASN A 493 -7.92 12.23 41.64
CA ASN A 493 -7.10 11.68 40.55
C ASN A 493 -7.91 11.25 39.32
N GLY A 494 -8.66 12.20 38.74
CA GLY A 494 -9.42 11.98 37.51
C GLY A 494 -10.70 11.16 37.69
N SER A 495 -11.24 11.08 38.92
CA SER A 495 -12.46 10.30 39.20
C SER A 495 -13.74 11.09 38.95
N HIS A 496 -14.84 10.38 38.68
CA HIS A 496 -16.13 10.98 38.38
C HIS A 496 -17.29 10.42 39.21
N ILE A 497 -18.01 11.30 39.92
CA ILE A 497 -19.27 10.97 40.59
C ILE A 497 -20.43 11.64 39.85
N SER A 498 -21.40 10.83 39.42
CA SER A 498 -22.63 11.25 38.76
C SER A 498 -23.84 10.90 39.62
N ALA A 499 -24.38 11.92 40.30
CA ALA A 499 -25.45 11.82 41.28
C ALA A 499 -26.61 12.78 40.92
N LEU A 500 -26.89 12.96 39.62
CA LEU A 500 -28.02 13.80 39.17
C LEU A 500 -29.39 13.15 39.44
N GLY A 501 -29.44 11.83 39.55
CA GLY A 501 -30.63 11.06 39.97
C GLY A 501 -30.72 10.84 41.47
N PHE A 502 -29.80 11.43 42.26
CA PHE A 502 -29.68 11.24 43.69
C PHE A 502 -29.89 12.57 44.42
N ALA A 503 -30.90 12.64 45.29
CA ALA A 503 -31.25 13.85 46.02
C ALA A 503 -30.58 13.88 47.41
N GLY A 504 -29.57 14.74 47.58
CA GLY A 504 -28.92 14.98 48.87
C GLY A 504 -29.45 16.23 49.58
N ASP A 505 -29.84 16.10 50.85
CA ASP A 505 -30.27 17.25 51.65
C ASP A 505 -29.10 18.17 52.02
N ARG A 506 -28.12 17.64 52.76
CA ARG A 506 -26.86 18.31 53.08
C ARG A 506 -25.70 17.56 52.44
N VAL A 507 -25.01 18.21 51.51
CA VAL A 507 -23.95 17.60 50.70
C VAL A 507 -22.62 18.30 50.96
N THR A 508 -21.61 17.51 51.33
CA THR A 508 -20.20 17.91 51.33
C THR A 508 -19.52 17.24 50.14
N ALA A 509 -19.08 18.01 49.15
CA ALA A 509 -18.46 17.49 47.94
C ALA A 509 -17.02 18.00 47.78
N THR A 510 -16.06 17.09 47.69
CA THR A 510 -14.64 17.39 47.53
C THR A 510 -14.11 16.78 46.24
N ALA A 511 -13.71 17.61 45.27
CA ALA A 511 -13.13 17.17 44.00
C ALA A 511 -11.68 17.69 43.87
N LYS A 512 -10.72 16.77 43.66
CA LYS A 512 -9.29 17.09 43.54
C LYS A 512 -8.66 16.43 42.32
N ASN A 513 -7.61 17.06 41.77
CA ASN A 513 -6.75 16.53 40.71
C ASN A 513 -7.53 16.07 39.46
N GLY A 514 -8.22 17.00 38.79
CA GLY A 514 -8.95 16.72 37.55
C GLY A 514 -10.25 15.94 37.74
N SER A 515 -10.81 15.90 38.95
CA SER A 515 -12.02 15.10 39.27
C SER A 515 -13.31 15.90 39.05
N ARG A 516 -14.42 15.17 38.87
CA ARG A 516 -15.73 15.77 38.60
C ARG A 516 -16.84 15.18 39.45
N ILE A 517 -17.62 16.04 40.11
CA ILE A 517 -18.81 15.65 40.85
C ILE A 517 -20.02 16.37 40.26
N THR A 518 -21.10 15.65 39.99
CA THR A 518 -22.40 16.24 39.64
C THR A 518 -23.47 15.71 40.58
N VAL A 519 -24.23 16.58 41.25
CA VAL A 519 -25.16 16.18 42.33
C VAL A 519 -26.44 17.02 42.35
N GLN A 520 -27.58 16.45 42.74
CA GLN A 520 -28.77 17.23 43.10
C GLN A 520 -28.79 17.52 44.60
N VAL A 521 -28.94 18.79 44.98
CA VAL A 521 -28.87 19.26 46.37
C VAL A 521 -30.14 20.01 46.74
N ILE A 522 -30.70 19.70 47.92
CA ILE A 522 -31.97 20.26 48.37
C ILE A 522 -31.79 21.43 49.36
N LYS A 523 -30.93 21.29 50.38
CA LYS A 523 -30.81 22.30 51.46
C LYS A 523 -29.46 23.01 51.46
N GLN A 524 -28.36 22.26 51.54
CA GLN A 524 -27.03 22.85 51.73
C GLN A 524 -25.96 22.10 50.94
N LEU A 525 -25.06 22.85 50.29
CA LEU A 525 -23.88 22.35 49.61
C LEU A 525 -22.61 23.01 50.18
N THR A 526 -21.67 22.19 50.64
CA THR A 526 -20.27 22.60 50.86
C THR A 526 -19.41 21.98 49.78
N GLY A 527 -19.00 22.78 48.79
CA GLY A 527 -18.20 22.33 47.65
C GLY A 527 -16.73 22.76 47.76
N THR A 528 -15.81 21.80 47.73
CA THR A 528 -14.36 22.05 47.67
C THR A 528 -13.79 21.52 46.36
N ALA A 529 -13.29 22.39 45.47
CA ALA A 529 -12.73 22.01 44.18
C ALA A 529 -11.29 22.50 44.01
N GLN A 530 -10.34 21.60 43.74
CA GLN A 530 -8.91 21.90 43.64
C GLN A 530 -8.24 21.21 42.44
N ASN A 531 -7.18 21.79 41.90
CA ASN A 531 -6.34 21.25 40.84
C ASN A 531 -7.14 20.85 39.60
N ALA A 532 -7.77 21.83 38.94
CA ALA A 532 -8.57 21.65 37.72
C ALA A 532 -9.79 20.73 37.89
N SER A 533 -10.44 20.78 39.06
CA SER A 533 -11.61 19.95 39.38
C SER A 533 -12.92 20.73 39.25
N ARG A 534 -14.03 20.00 39.10
CA ARG A 534 -15.34 20.62 38.87
C ARG A 534 -16.45 19.95 39.67
N ILE A 535 -17.22 20.75 40.40
CA ILE A 535 -18.45 20.35 41.06
C ILE A 535 -19.61 21.08 40.37
N ARG A 536 -20.59 20.33 39.87
CA ARG A 536 -21.86 20.89 39.38
C ARG A 536 -23.01 20.44 40.25
N TYR A 537 -23.90 21.36 40.58
CA TYR A 537 -25.07 21.04 41.39
C TYR A 537 -26.38 21.48 40.73
N ARG A 538 -27.46 20.77 41.02
CA ARG A 538 -28.83 21.15 40.64
C ARG A 538 -29.67 21.37 41.89
N GLY A 539 -30.52 22.41 41.89
CA GLY A 539 -31.35 22.81 43.02
C GLY A 539 -31.08 24.27 43.41
N ASP A 540 -31.71 24.72 44.50
CA ASP A 540 -31.51 26.06 45.08
C ASP A 540 -31.04 25.96 46.55
N PRO A 541 -29.88 25.34 46.83
CA PRO A 541 -29.37 25.18 48.19
C PRO A 541 -28.61 26.42 48.68
N GLU A 542 -28.37 26.48 49.99
CA GLU A 542 -27.32 27.33 50.55
C GLU A 542 -25.94 26.78 50.17
N VAL A 543 -25.10 27.57 49.50
CA VAL A 543 -23.81 27.12 48.96
C VAL A 543 -22.63 27.76 49.67
N VAL A 544 -21.70 26.92 50.13
CA VAL A 544 -20.33 27.29 50.51
C VAL A 544 -19.39 26.79 49.41
N ASP A 545 -18.80 27.71 48.66
CA ASP A 545 -17.89 27.43 47.54
C ASP A 545 -16.43 27.68 47.96
N ILE A 546 -15.60 26.64 47.86
CA ILE A 546 -14.16 26.65 48.12
C ILE A 546 -13.44 26.12 46.87
N ALA A 547 -13.22 26.99 45.88
CA ALA A 547 -12.52 26.65 44.64
C ALA A 547 -11.20 27.42 44.46
N ASP A 548 -10.16 26.76 43.92
CA ASP A 548 -8.95 27.43 43.44
C ASP A 548 -9.13 28.08 42.05
N GLU A 549 -8.12 28.81 41.57
CA GLU A 549 -8.17 29.60 40.32
C GLU A 549 -8.60 28.79 39.08
N TYR A 550 -8.32 27.49 39.05
CA TYR A 550 -8.57 26.61 37.90
C TYR A 550 -9.75 25.65 38.10
N SER A 551 -10.42 25.73 39.25
CA SER A 551 -11.52 24.86 39.64
C SER A 551 -12.85 25.62 39.69
N ALA A 552 -13.96 24.88 39.76
CA ALA A 552 -15.28 25.51 39.78
C ALA A 552 -16.32 24.69 40.55
N VAL A 553 -17.07 25.37 41.42
CA VAL A 553 -18.36 24.92 41.96
C VAL A 553 -19.45 25.78 41.32
N ARG A 554 -20.31 25.20 40.48
CA ARG A 554 -21.31 25.97 39.72
C ARG A 554 -22.64 25.25 39.61
N PRO A 555 -23.76 25.99 39.50
CA PRO A 555 -25.04 25.37 39.16
C PRO A 555 -24.96 24.75 37.75
N TYR A 556 -25.80 23.73 37.51
CA TYR A 556 -25.91 22.99 36.25
C TYR A 556 -26.59 23.80 35.15
#